data_AF-A0AAV4JF39-F1
#
_entry.id   AF-A0AAV4JF39-F1
#
_cell.length_a   1.000
_cell.length_b   1.000
_cell.length_c   1.000
_cell.angle_alpha   90.00
_cell.angle_beta   90.00
_cell.angle_gamma   90.00
#
_symmetry.space_group_name_H-M   'P 1'
#
loop_
_entity.id
_entity.type
_entity.pdbx_description
1 polymer ?
#
loop_
_entity_poly.entity_id
_entity_poly.type
_entity_poly.pdbx_seq_one_letter_code
_entity_poly.pdbx_strand_id
1 'polypeptide(L)'
;MKRSLTYIPPRWNYKKANWSKFASRSDILTTRININTRQIDKADKALRKAIISAAHECVPRGSRRNYIPYWSEELQALHEEVTEARDNVEKEPSVDNNIRLKAKTARFRRESNTAIRNSWHKKTAQLNLEKDGQKLWRLVRSLNGASNRLSPIALEEENRVLTKRQAANHLVKQFSQVSDITVCNQRRHEVHQEIKEKKKVTQQPTDEIMTCPFVMEELEGALKVMQNGRSPGPDNITNELLAHHGFQAKRKILGLFNFSIQVGRQDWSPQIGRKRFSSQYSK
;
A
#
# COMPACT_ATOMS: atom_id res chain seq x y z
N MET A 1 -2.11 15.27 28.29
CA MET A 1 -2.87 14.45 27.32
C MET A 1 -1.92 13.52 26.56
N LYS A 2 -1.82 12.24 26.96
CA LYS A 2 -1.02 11.23 26.24
C LYS A 2 -1.73 10.94 24.90
N ARG A 3 -1.14 11.36 23.78
CA ARG A 3 -1.60 10.99 22.42
C ARG A 3 -1.69 9.47 22.35
N SER A 4 -2.89 8.91 22.25
CA SER A 4 -3.08 7.47 22.10
C SER A 4 -2.19 6.94 20.98
N LEU A 5 -1.42 5.91 21.30
CA LEU A 5 -0.42 5.28 20.43
C LEU A 5 -1.15 4.44 19.38
N THR A 6 -1.65 5.07 18.33
CA THR A 6 -2.18 4.34 17.17
C THR A 6 -1.03 3.65 16.45
N TYR A 7 -1.01 2.31 16.46
CA TYR A 7 -0.05 1.48 15.74
C TYR A 7 -0.02 1.85 14.25
N ILE A 8 1.16 2.19 13.72
CA ILE A 8 1.36 2.45 12.29
C ILE A 8 2.00 1.19 11.70
N PRO A 9 1.33 0.47 10.78
CA PRO A 9 1.90 -0.73 10.21
C PRO A 9 3.19 -0.41 9.43
N PRO A 10 4.22 -1.27 9.53
CA PRO A 10 5.50 -1.04 8.86
C PRO A 10 5.34 -1.18 7.35
N ARG A 11 5.91 -0.22 6.60
CA ARG A 11 5.86 -0.19 5.14
C ARG A 11 7.18 -0.68 4.55
N TRP A 12 7.12 -1.21 3.34
CA TRP A 12 8.31 -1.57 2.57
C TRP A 12 9.11 -0.32 2.21
N ASN A 13 10.43 -0.36 2.38
CA ASN A 13 11.33 0.70 1.96
C ASN A 13 12.08 0.29 0.69
N TYR A 14 11.45 0.51 -0.46
CA TYR A 14 12.02 0.17 -1.77
C TYR A 14 13.28 0.95 -2.12
N LYS A 15 13.52 2.12 -1.51
CA LYS A 15 14.75 2.91 -1.73
C LYS A 15 15.99 2.25 -1.14
N LYS A 16 15.81 1.44 -0.09
CA LYS A 16 16.88 0.69 0.58
C LYS A 16 16.83 -0.82 0.25
N ALA A 17 16.05 -1.20 -0.76
CA ALA A 17 15.91 -2.59 -1.16
C ALA A 17 17.18 -3.08 -1.87
N ASN A 18 17.62 -4.29 -1.52
CA ASN A 18 18.64 -4.99 -2.29
C ASN A 18 17.96 -5.87 -3.36
N TRP A 19 17.77 -5.29 -4.55
CA TRP A 19 17.04 -5.96 -5.64
C TRP A 19 17.79 -7.14 -6.25
N SER A 20 19.13 -7.10 -6.29
CA SER A 20 19.93 -8.24 -6.80
C SER A 20 19.80 -9.45 -5.87
N LYS A 21 19.90 -9.23 -4.55
CA LYS A 21 19.66 -10.29 -3.56
C LYS A 21 18.22 -10.79 -3.60
N PHE A 22 17.24 -9.89 -3.78
CA PHE A 22 15.84 -10.25 -3.91
C PHE A 22 15.59 -11.16 -5.11
N ALA A 23 16.12 -10.81 -6.29
CA ALA A 23 16.00 -11.61 -7.50
C ALA A 23 16.53 -13.04 -7.28
N SER A 24 17.76 -13.17 -6.77
CA SER A 24 18.36 -14.49 -6.48
C SER A 24 17.57 -15.29 -5.45
N ARG A 25 17.12 -14.65 -4.36
CA ARG A 25 16.29 -15.33 -3.34
C ARG A 25 14.93 -15.75 -3.89
N SER A 26 14.30 -14.91 -4.71
CA SER A 26 13.02 -15.22 -5.34
C SER A 26 13.13 -16.44 -6.25
N ASP A 27 14.21 -16.57 -7.03
CA ASP A 27 14.45 -17.73 -7.89
C ASP A 27 14.66 -19.01 -7.06
N ILE A 28 15.48 -18.95 -6.01
CA ILE A 28 15.75 -20.10 -5.13
C ILE A 28 14.45 -20.60 -4.47
N LEU A 29 13.65 -19.70 -3.91
CA LEU A 29 12.42 -20.07 -3.19
C LEU A 29 11.32 -20.56 -4.14
N THR A 30 11.29 -20.10 -5.38
CA THR A 30 10.29 -20.51 -6.38
C THR A 30 10.68 -21.77 -7.16
N THR A 31 11.96 -22.17 -7.15
CA THR A 31 12.46 -23.33 -7.89
C THR A 31 11.70 -24.62 -7.53
N ARG A 32 11.38 -24.83 -6.25
CA ARG A 32 10.72 -26.05 -5.74
C ARG A 32 9.20 -26.07 -5.96
N ILE A 33 8.60 -25.01 -6.49
CA ILE A 33 7.15 -24.91 -6.68
C ILE A 33 6.76 -25.59 -7.99
N ASN A 34 5.91 -26.61 -7.89
CA ASN A 34 5.40 -27.35 -9.04
C ASN A 34 3.98 -26.85 -9.42
N ILE A 35 3.88 -26.22 -10.59
CA ILE A 35 2.64 -25.60 -11.10
C ILE A 35 1.75 -26.62 -11.79
N ASN A 36 2.29 -27.78 -12.19
CA ASN A 36 1.56 -28.82 -12.93
C ASN A 36 0.66 -29.68 -12.02
N THR A 37 0.50 -29.30 -10.75
CA THR A 37 -0.37 -30.05 -9.82
C THR A 37 -1.82 -29.58 -10.00
N ARG A 38 -2.79 -30.51 -9.91
CA ARG A 38 -4.25 -30.20 -9.90
C ARG A 38 -4.70 -29.27 -8.77
N GLN A 39 -3.77 -28.68 -8.00
CA GLN A 39 -3.99 -27.86 -6.81
C GLN A 39 -3.36 -26.47 -7.00
N ILE A 40 -3.91 -25.68 -7.93
CA ILE A 40 -3.51 -24.30 -8.24
C ILE A 40 -3.42 -23.46 -6.97
N ASP A 41 -4.40 -23.56 -6.08
CA ASP A 41 -4.47 -22.74 -4.85
C ASP A 41 -3.27 -22.97 -3.93
N LYS A 42 -2.73 -24.20 -3.92
CA LYS A 42 -1.52 -24.51 -3.15
C LYS A 42 -0.28 -23.94 -3.82
N ALA A 43 -0.21 -24.00 -5.15
CA ALA A 43 0.87 -23.40 -5.93
C ALA A 43 0.88 -21.86 -5.80
N ASP A 44 -0.28 -21.21 -5.92
CA ASP A 44 -0.45 -19.76 -5.72
C ASP A 44 -0.07 -19.35 -4.29
N LYS A 45 -0.59 -20.04 -3.27
CA LYS A 45 -0.24 -19.74 -1.87
C LYS A 45 1.25 -19.94 -1.59
N ALA A 46 1.86 -20.98 -2.16
CA ALA A 46 3.30 -21.21 -2.05
C ALA A 46 4.11 -20.11 -2.74
N LEU A 47 3.68 -19.68 -3.93
CA LEU A 47 4.30 -18.61 -4.69
C LEU A 47 4.23 -17.29 -3.92
N ARG A 48 3.04 -16.89 -3.44
CA ARG A 48 2.86 -15.69 -2.61
C ARG A 48 3.74 -15.72 -1.37
N LYS A 49 3.79 -16.85 -0.67
CA LYS A 49 4.64 -17.03 0.52
C LYS A 49 6.12 -16.91 0.18
N ALA A 50 6.58 -17.50 -0.92
CA ALA A 50 7.96 -17.39 -1.38
C ALA A 50 8.35 -15.94 -1.68
N ILE A 51 7.50 -15.21 -2.40
CA ILE A 51 7.71 -13.80 -2.76
C ILE A 51 7.81 -12.92 -1.51
N ILE A 52 6.86 -13.07 -0.60
CA ILE A 52 6.82 -12.29 0.64
C ILE A 52 8.03 -12.64 1.54
N SER A 53 8.41 -13.92 1.62
CA SER A 53 9.60 -14.34 2.39
C SER A 53 10.88 -13.74 1.81
N ALA A 54 11.06 -13.79 0.48
CA ALA A 54 12.19 -13.14 -0.19
C ALA A 54 12.22 -11.63 0.09
N ALA A 55 11.05 -10.97 0.04
CA ALA A 55 10.92 -9.55 0.31
C ALA A 55 11.32 -9.23 1.76
N HIS A 56 10.91 -10.05 2.73
CA HIS A 56 11.29 -9.88 4.13
C HIS A 56 12.80 -9.95 4.39
N GLU A 57 13.54 -10.77 3.63
CA GLU A 57 15.00 -10.90 3.76
C GLU A 57 15.79 -9.78 3.04
N CYS A 58 15.19 -9.14 2.03
CA CYS A 58 15.91 -8.27 1.10
C CYS A 58 15.45 -6.82 1.10
N VAL A 59 14.23 -6.56 1.57
CA VAL A 59 13.62 -5.23 1.61
C VAL A 59 13.36 -4.83 3.07
N PRO A 60 14.07 -3.81 3.59
CA PRO A 60 13.84 -3.36 4.95
C PRO A 60 12.41 -2.81 5.10
N ARG A 61 11.78 -3.12 6.23
CA ARG A 61 10.47 -2.60 6.61
C ARG A 61 10.59 -1.60 7.73
N GLY A 62 9.84 -0.50 7.64
CA GLY A 62 9.83 0.51 8.69
C GLY A 62 8.77 1.57 8.49
N SER A 63 8.46 2.27 9.57
CA SER A 63 7.65 3.47 9.54
C SER A 63 8.16 4.41 10.63
N ARG A 64 8.56 5.63 10.24
CA ARG A 64 8.97 6.66 11.20
C ARG A 64 7.77 7.53 11.51
N ARG A 65 7.25 7.46 12.75
CA ARG A 65 6.10 8.27 13.20
C ARG A 65 6.42 9.76 13.19
N ASN A 66 7.58 10.12 13.75
CA ASN A 66 8.08 11.49 13.80
C ASN A 66 9.12 11.68 12.70
N TYR A 67 8.71 11.46 11.44
CA TYR A 67 9.61 11.73 10.32
C TYR A 67 9.84 13.23 10.21
N ILE A 68 11.08 13.64 10.40
CA ILE A 68 11.55 15.00 10.22
C ILE A 68 12.32 15.03 8.89
N PRO A 69 11.79 15.68 7.84
CA PRO A 69 12.36 15.60 6.48
C PRO A 69 13.80 16.06 6.34
N TYR A 70 14.25 16.99 7.19
CA TYR A 70 15.60 17.54 7.17
C TYR A 70 16.58 16.80 8.07
N TRP A 71 16.13 15.82 8.87
CA TRP A 71 16.98 15.14 9.87
C TRP A 71 17.80 14.04 9.21
N SER A 72 19.11 14.30 9.04
CA SER A 72 20.10 13.37 8.50
C SER A 72 20.86 12.63 9.60
N GLU A 73 21.63 11.61 9.20
CA GLU A 73 22.54 10.88 10.10
C GLU A 73 23.66 11.79 10.62
N GLU A 74 24.14 12.72 9.79
CA GLU A 74 25.09 13.76 10.18
C GLU A 74 24.52 14.70 11.26
N LEU A 75 23.26 15.13 11.12
CA LEU A 75 22.60 15.95 12.15
C LEU A 75 22.36 15.17 13.44
N GLN A 76 22.09 13.86 13.33
CA GLN A 76 21.98 12.98 14.49
C GLN A 76 23.31 12.90 15.26
N ALA A 77 24.43 12.70 14.56
CA ALA A 77 25.76 12.69 15.18
C ALA A 77 26.09 14.02 15.86
N LEU A 78 25.79 15.17 15.23
CA LEU A 78 25.98 16.48 15.86
C LEU A 78 25.07 16.69 17.08
N HIS A 79 23.87 16.12 17.07
CA HIS A 79 22.96 16.17 18.21
C HIS A 79 23.50 15.35 19.39
N GLU A 80 24.07 14.18 19.12
CA GLU A 80 24.75 13.33 20.09
C GLU A 80 25.97 14.04 20.69
N GLU A 81 26.82 14.68 19.87
CA GLU A 81 27.96 15.48 20.35
C GLU A 81 27.54 16.61 21.34
N VAL A 82 26.40 17.26 21.06
CA VAL A 82 25.83 18.30 21.95
C VAL A 82 25.32 17.68 23.24
N THR A 83 24.70 16.50 23.16
CA THR A 83 24.15 15.80 24.32
C THR A 83 25.28 15.34 25.24
N GLU A 84 26.32 14.70 24.70
CA GLU A 84 27.53 14.36 25.45
C GLU A 84 28.19 15.57 26.12
N ALA A 85 28.24 16.71 25.42
CA ALA A 85 28.79 17.93 26.00
C ALA A 85 27.92 18.51 27.12
N ARG A 86 26.59 18.29 27.10
CA ARG A 86 25.71 18.65 28.22
C ARG A 86 25.96 17.74 29.41
N ASP A 87 26.00 16.43 29.18
CA ASP A 87 26.27 15.44 30.23
C ASP A 87 27.60 15.72 30.92
N ASN A 88 28.62 16.12 30.17
CA ASN A 88 29.93 16.50 30.73
C ASN A 88 29.87 17.79 31.56
N VAL A 89 29.06 18.79 31.16
CA VAL A 89 28.86 20.02 31.96
C VAL A 89 28.09 19.71 33.25
N GLU A 90 27.12 18.79 33.21
CA GLU A 90 26.37 18.37 34.41
C GLU A 90 27.25 17.60 35.40
N LYS A 91 28.17 16.76 34.91
CA LYS A 91 29.13 16.04 35.73
C LYS A 91 30.23 16.95 36.29
N GLU A 92 30.79 17.80 35.44
CA GLU A 92 31.91 18.68 35.77
C GLU A 92 31.60 20.12 35.33
N PRO A 93 30.97 20.92 36.20
CA PRO A 93 30.69 22.32 35.92
C PRO A 93 31.99 23.14 35.83
N SER A 94 32.46 23.39 34.62
CA SER A 94 33.65 24.21 34.33
C SER A 94 33.35 25.24 33.23
N VAL A 95 34.08 26.36 33.24
CA VAL A 95 34.00 27.41 32.22
C VAL A 95 34.37 26.84 30.85
N ASP A 96 35.43 26.03 30.76
CA ASP A 96 35.87 25.41 29.51
C ASP A 96 34.83 24.42 28.96
N ASN A 97 34.21 23.63 29.84
CA ASN A 97 33.14 22.70 29.45
C ASN A 97 31.92 23.46 28.93
N ASN A 98 31.57 24.60 29.55
CA ASN A 98 30.51 25.49 29.08
C ASN A 98 30.84 26.14 27.72
N ILE A 99 32.09 26.55 27.49
CA ILE A 99 32.53 27.09 26.19
C ILE A 99 32.40 26.01 25.11
N ARG A 100 32.85 24.77 25.38
CA ARG A 100 32.71 23.63 24.47
C ARG A 100 31.25 23.30 24.15
N LEU A 101 30.37 23.29 25.16
CA LEU A 101 28.94 23.09 24.97
C LEU A 101 28.32 24.17 24.08
N LYS A 102 28.65 25.45 24.32
CA LYS A 102 28.18 26.57 23.49
C LYS A 102 28.67 26.44 22.05
N ALA A 103 29.94 26.10 21.83
CA ALA A 103 30.53 25.91 20.51
C ALA A 103 29.83 24.77 19.74
N LYS A 104 29.67 23.58 20.35
CA LYS A 104 28.96 22.44 19.74
C LYS A 104 27.49 22.76 19.47
N THR A 105 26.82 23.45 20.41
CA THR A 105 25.43 23.88 20.23
C THR A 105 25.28 24.87 19.07
N ALA A 106 26.21 25.80 18.92
CA ALA A 106 26.21 26.76 17.81
C ALA A 106 26.42 26.05 16.46
N ARG A 107 27.35 25.09 16.39
CA ARG A 107 27.57 24.23 15.21
C ARG A 107 26.31 23.46 14.84
N PHE A 108 25.70 22.76 15.80
CA PHE A 108 24.45 22.01 15.58
C PHE A 108 23.31 22.91 15.09
N ARG A 109 23.14 24.10 15.67
CA ARG A 109 22.12 25.07 15.23
C ARG A 109 22.36 25.55 13.81
N ARG A 110 23.61 25.85 13.45
CA ARG A 110 23.98 26.27 12.09
C ARG A 110 23.60 25.20 11.08
N GLU A 111 24.04 23.96 11.30
CA GLU A 111 23.77 22.84 10.38
C GLU A 111 22.28 22.45 10.35
N SER A 112 21.59 22.52 11.48
CA SER A 112 20.14 22.31 11.51
C SER A 112 19.41 23.35 10.65
N ASN A 113 19.79 24.62 10.76
CA ASN A 113 19.18 25.70 9.99
C ASN A 113 19.49 25.60 8.49
N THR A 114 20.71 25.22 8.10
CA THR A 114 21.05 24.98 6.68
C THR A 114 20.25 23.79 6.13
N ALA A 115 20.15 22.69 6.87
CA ALA A 115 19.35 21.53 6.47
C ALA A 115 17.86 21.83 6.34
N ILE A 116 17.29 22.61 7.27
CA ILE A 116 15.89 23.06 7.21
C ILE A 116 15.67 23.89 5.94
N ARG A 117 16.53 24.88 5.67
CA ARG A 117 16.43 25.73 4.47
C ARG A 117 16.54 24.91 3.19
N ASN A 118 17.51 24.00 3.12
CA ASN A 118 17.71 23.13 1.97
C ASN A 118 16.51 22.20 1.73
N SER A 119 15.93 21.65 2.80
CA SER A 119 14.71 20.83 2.72
C SER A 119 13.52 21.64 2.20
N TRP A 120 13.35 22.87 2.69
CA TRP A 120 12.30 23.78 2.22
C TRP A 120 12.49 24.18 0.75
N HIS A 121 13.72 24.49 0.35
CA HIS A 121 14.04 24.84 -1.03
C HIS A 121 13.77 23.66 -1.98
N LYS A 122 14.20 22.44 -1.63
CA LYS A 122 13.88 21.23 -2.40
C LYS A 122 12.37 21.00 -2.50
N LYS A 123 11.63 21.22 -1.42
CA LYS A 123 10.17 21.05 -1.39
C LYS A 123 9.45 22.05 -2.29
N THR A 124 9.89 23.31 -2.29
CA THR A 124 9.30 24.38 -3.11
C THR A 124 9.68 24.26 -4.58
N ALA A 125 10.94 23.89 -4.89
CA ALA A 125 11.38 23.62 -6.27
C ALA A 125 10.61 22.48 -6.95
N GLN A 126 10.11 21.50 -6.18
CA GLN A 126 9.31 20.40 -6.69
C GLN A 126 7.83 20.74 -6.89
N LEU A 127 7.36 21.91 -6.44
CA LEU A 127 5.95 22.30 -6.55
C LEU A 127 5.73 23.07 -7.85
N ASN A 128 4.94 22.49 -8.75
CA ASN A 128 4.46 23.18 -9.95
C ASN A 128 3.04 23.73 -9.68
N LEU A 129 2.88 25.06 -9.67
CA LEU A 129 1.60 25.69 -9.31
C LEU A 129 0.43 25.30 -10.25
N GLU A 130 0.71 25.00 -11.51
CA GLU A 130 -0.32 24.65 -12.50
C GLU A 130 -0.78 23.20 -12.38
N LYS A 131 0.15 22.27 -12.09
CA LYS A 131 -0.15 20.83 -12.02
C LYS A 131 -0.47 20.33 -10.62
N ASP A 132 -0.02 21.03 -9.57
CA ASP A 132 -0.06 20.56 -8.18
C ASP A 132 -0.95 21.38 -7.24
N GLY A 133 -2.07 21.93 -7.74
CA GLY A 133 -3.00 22.76 -6.95
C GLY A 133 -3.40 22.13 -5.60
N GLN A 134 -3.72 20.83 -5.57
CA GLN A 134 -4.05 20.14 -4.31
C GLN A 134 -2.87 20.04 -3.32
N LYS A 135 -1.63 19.88 -3.81
CA LYS A 135 -0.45 19.82 -2.92
C LYS A 135 -0.17 21.21 -2.34
N LEU A 136 -0.32 22.26 -3.15
CA LEU A 136 -0.19 23.64 -2.72
C LEU A 136 -1.23 24.00 -1.66
N TRP A 137 -2.50 23.68 -1.89
CA TRP A 137 -3.57 23.91 -0.91
C TRP A 137 -3.31 23.19 0.42
N ARG A 138 -2.83 21.95 0.39
CA ARG A 138 -2.42 21.22 1.60
C ARG A 138 -1.22 21.86 2.31
N LEU A 139 -0.29 22.45 1.55
CA LEU A 139 0.85 23.17 2.11
C LEU A 139 0.41 24.46 2.79
N VAL A 140 -0.38 25.29 2.11
CA VAL A 140 -0.93 26.54 2.65
C VAL A 140 -1.74 26.27 3.93
N ARG A 141 -2.61 25.26 3.90
CA ARG A 141 -3.38 24.83 5.09
C ARG A 141 -2.46 24.45 6.25
N SER A 142 -1.39 23.70 5.97
CA SER A 142 -0.40 23.31 6.97
C SER A 142 0.39 24.50 7.53
N LEU A 143 0.70 25.52 6.71
CA LEU A 143 1.39 26.73 7.15
C LEU A 143 0.48 27.59 8.03
N ASN A 144 -0.81 27.65 7.72
CA ASN A 144 -1.82 28.35 8.52
C ASN A 144 -2.23 27.58 9.79
N GLY A 145 -1.55 26.48 10.12
CA GLY A 145 -1.88 25.64 11.28
C GLY A 145 -3.22 24.89 11.19
N ALA A 146 -3.91 24.99 10.05
CA ALA A 146 -5.15 24.27 9.82
C ALA A 146 -4.85 22.78 9.59
N SER A 147 -5.62 21.93 10.27
CA SER A 147 -5.43 20.48 10.21
C SER A 147 -5.66 19.95 8.79
N ASN A 148 -4.68 19.20 8.27
CA ASN A 148 -4.85 18.42 7.04
C ASN A 148 -5.67 17.13 7.25
N ARG A 149 -6.08 16.83 8.49
CA ARG A 149 -7.00 15.74 8.75
C ARG A 149 -8.40 16.26 8.47
N LEU A 150 -9.02 15.74 7.41
CA LEU A 150 -10.46 15.81 7.27
C LEU A 150 -11.06 15.20 8.54
N SER A 151 -11.92 15.94 9.23
CA SER A 151 -12.74 15.37 10.29
C SER A 151 -13.46 14.17 9.71
N PRO A 152 -13.43 12.99 10.38
CA PRO A 152 -14.17 11.84 9.87
C PRO A 152 -15.63 12.26 9.70
N ILE A 153 -16.23 11.87 8.57
CA ILE A 153 -17.67 12.05 8.34
C ILE A 153 -18.38 11.44 9.54
N ALA A 154 -19.03 12.31 10.29
CA ALA A 154 -19.78 12.02 11.49
C ALA A 154 -21.25 12.19 11.13
N LEU A 155 -22.02 11.12 11.27
CA LEU A 155 -23.48 11.17 11.16
C LEU A 155 -24.05 11.14 12.56
N GLU A 156 -25.00 12.00 12.86
CA GLU A 156 -25.76 11.95 14.11
C GLU A 156 -27.05 11.15 13.88
N GLU A 157 -27.22 10.09 14.64
CA GLU A 157 -28.45 9.32 14.72
C GLU A 157 -28.85 9.21 16.20
N GLU A 158 -30.03 9.70 16.57
CA GLU A 158 -30.65 9.53 17.90
C GLU A 158 -29.66 9.68 19.09
N ASN A 159 -28.96 10.83 19.17
CA ASN A 159 -27.94 11.15 20.18
C ASN A 159 -26.65 10.31 20.15
N ARG A 160 -26.35 9.63 19.04
CA ARG A 160 -25.06 8.93 18.82
C ARG A 160 -24.35 9.44 17.58
N VAL A 161 -23.06 9.68 17.71
CA VAL A 161 -22.18 10.05 16.60
C VAL A 161 -21.60 8.79 15.95
N LEU A 162 -22.10 8.44 14.77
CA LEU A 162 -21.59 7.35 13.94
C LEU A 162 -20.41 7.83 13.10
N THR A 163 -19.32 7.08 13.05
CA THR A 163 -18.14 7.43 12.23
C THR A 163 -17.67 6.28 11.36
N LYS A 164 -16.96 6.60 10.27
CA LYS A 164 -16.28 5.64 9.38
C LYS A 164 -17.26 4.57 8.83
N ARG A 165 -17.02 3.29 9.14
CA ARG A 165 -17.81 2.14 8.66
C ARG A 165 -19.24 2.15 9.19
N GLN A 166 -19.46 2.64 10.41
CA GLN A 166 -20.80 2.70 11.00
C GLN A 166 -21.67 3.71 10.26
N ALA A 167 -21.12 4.90 9.97
CA ALA A 167 -21.77 5.90 9.14
C ALA A 167 -22.07 5.39 7.72
N ALA A 168 -21.12 4.70 7.09
CA ALA A 168 -21.33 4.11 5.76
C ALA A 168 -22.43 3.05 5.75
N ASN A 169 -22.45 2.15 6.74
CA ASN A 169 -23.50 1.13 6.86
C ASN A 169 -24.87 1.74 7.14
N HIS A 170 -24.92 2.82 7.93
CA HIS A 170 -26.14 3.56 8.20
C HIS A 170 -26.72 4.18 6.93
N LEU A 171 -25.88 4.87 6.16
CA LEU A 171 -26.28 5.39 4.84
C LEU A 171 -26.81 4.27 3.95
N VAL A 172 -26.11 3.12 3.87
CA VAL A 172 -26.58 1.98 3.07
C VAL A 172 -27.96 1.52 3.53
N LYS A 173 -28.23 1.48 4.84
CA LYS A 173 -29.53 1.08 5.40
C LYS A 173 -30.63 2.10 5.09
N GLN A 174 -30.36 3.39 5.21
CA GLN A 174 -31.32 4.43 4.83
C GLN A 174 -31.58 4.44 3.32
N PHE A 175 -30.51 4.35 2.52
CA PHE A 175 -30.67 4.26 1.08
C PHE A 175 -31.42 3.00 0.66
N SER A 176 -31.18 1.84 1.27
CA SER A 176 -31.96 0.63 0.95
C SER A 176 -33.44 0.80 1.25
N GLN A 177 -33.79 1.45 2.38
CA GLN A 177 -35.19 1.73 2.73
C GLN A 177 -35.88 2.67 1.73
N VAL A 178 -35.15 3.67 1.21
CA VAL A 178 -35.69 4.63 0.23
C VAL A 178 -35.65 4.08 -1.20
N SER A 179 -34.67 3.22 -1.51
CA SER A 179 -34.42 2.67 -2.85
C SER A 179 -35.01 1.27 -3.05
N ASP A 180 -35.82 0.76 -2.12
CA ASP A 180 -36.56 -0.49 -2.28
C ASP A 180 -37.66 -0.30 -3.33
N ILE A 181 -37.24 -0.16 -4.58
CA ILE A 181 -38.09 -0.32 -5.74
C ILE A 181 -38.38 -1.83 -5.80
N THR A 182 -39.62 -2.21 -5.56
CA THR A 182 -40.08 -3.59 -5.72
C THR A 182 -40.03 -3.98 -7.20
N VAL A 183 -38.85 -4.40 -7.65
CA VAL A 183 -38.71 -4.98 -8.99
C VAL A 183 -39.47 -6.30 -8.99
N CYS A 184 -40.58 -6.34 -9.74
CA CYS A 184 -41.40 -7.53 -9.93
C CYS A 184 -40.52 -8.74 -10.31
N ASN A 185 -40.83 -9.90 -9.73
CA ASN A 185 -40.12 -11.16 -10.02
C ASN A 185 -40.09 -11.49 -11.51
N GLN A 186 -41.14 -11.09 -12.24
CA GLN A 186 -41.25 -11.26 -13.69
C GLN A 186 -40.16 -10.46 -14.44
N ARG A 187 -39.96 -9.18 -14.07
CA ARG A 187 -38.89 -8.35 -14.65
C ARG A 187 -37.49 -8.86 -14.31
N ARG A 188 -37.27 -9.39 -13.09
CA ARG A 188 -35.99 -10.05 -12.75
C ARG A 188 -35.73 -11.29 -13.59
N HIS A 189 -36.78 -12.06 -13.86
CA HIS A 189 -36.70 -13.26 -14.69
C HIS A 189 -36.42 -12.90 -16.15
N GLU A 190 -37.12 -11.92 -16.70
CA GLU A 190 -36.88 -11.35 -18.04
C GLU A 190 -35.44 -10.87 -18.18
N VAL A 191 -34.93 -10.06 -17.25
CA VAL A 191 -33.54 -9.58 -17.29
C VAL A 191 -32.55 -10.73 -17.16
N HIS A 192 -32.82 -11.75 -16.34
CA HIS A 192 -31.98 -12.94 -16.27
C HIS A 192 -31.99 -13.72 -17.58
N GLN A 193 -33.14 -13.85 -18.23
CA GLN A 193 -33.28 -14.48 -19.53
C GLN A 193 -32.56 -13.68 -20.60
N GLU A 194 -32.73 -12.36 -20.67
CA GLU A 194 -31.99 -11.47 -21.58
C GLU A 194 -30.49 -11.59 -21.38
N ILE A 195 -29.99 -11.61 -20.14
CA ILE A 195 -28.56 -11.80 -19.85
C ILE A 195 -28.10 -13.20 -20.32
N LYS A 196 -28.92 -14.23 -20.10
CA LYS A 196 -28.61 -15.61 -20.51
C LYS A 196 -28.63 -15.76 -22.03
N GLU A 197 -29.55 -15.10 -22.71
CA GLU A 197 -29.65 -15.06 -24.18
C GLU A 197 -28.52 -14.25 -24.79
N LYS A 198 -28.21 -13.07 -24.26
CA LYS A 198 -27.03 -12.30 -24.68
C LYS A 198 -25.74 -13.11 -24.49
N LYS A 199 -25.60 -13.85 -23.38
CA LYS A 199 -24.48 -14.78 -23.18
C LYS A 199 -24.44 -15.95 -24.17
N LYS A 200 -25.59 -16.40 -24.68
CA LYS A 200 -25.66 -17.42 -25.74
C LYS A 200 -25.31 -16.82 -27.11
N VAL A 201 -25.76 -15.59 -27.39
CA VAL A 201 -25.50 -14.87 -28.65
C VAL A 201 -24.03 -14.46 -28.77
N THR A 202 -23.33 -14.22 -27.66
CA THR A 202 -21.87 -13.95 -27.64
C THR A 202 -21.00 -15.22 -27.72
N GLN A 203 -21.58 -16.41 -27.94
CA GLN A 203 -20.82 -17.64 -28.25
C GLN A 203 -20.33 -17.67 -29.70
N GLN A 204 -19.92 -16.52 -30.25
CA GLN A 204 -19.03 -16.53 -31.41
C GLN A 204 -17.72 -17.23 -31.00
N PRO A 205 -17.02 -17.91 -31.92
CA PRO A 205 -15.71 -18.47 -31.60
C PRO A 205 -14.87 -17.34 -31.03
N THR A 206 -14.44 -17.53 -29.78
CA THR A 206 -13.52 -16.60 -29.12
C THR A 206 -12.38 -16.34 -30.06
N ASP A 207 -12.07 -15.07 -30.37
CA ASP A 207 -10.84 -14.70 -31.06
C ASP A 207 -9.70 -15.53 -30.47
N GLU A 208 -8.95 -16.27 -31.30
CA GLU A 208 -7.90 -17.20 -30.86
C GLU A 208 -6.89 -16.51 -29.92
N ILE A 209 -6.73 -15.20 -30.07
CA ILE A 209 -5.92 -14.31 -29.24
C ILE A 209 -6.29 -14.41 -27.75
N MET A 210 -7.57 -14.61 -27.41
CA MET A 210 -8.06 -14.65 -26.03
C MET A 210 -7.86 -16.00 -25.33
N THR A 211 -7.51 -17.06 -26.07
CA THR A 211 -7.29 -18.41 -25.55
C THR A 211 -5.83 -18.87 -25.64
N CYS A 212 -4.97 -18.11 -26.32
CA CYS A 212 -3.53 -18.36 -26.34
C CYS A 212 -2.89 -18.19 -24.95
N PRO A 213 -1.93 -19.05 -24.58
CA PRO A 213 -1.15 -18.87 -23.36
C PRO A 213 -0.24 -17.65 -23.50
N PHE A 214 -0.06 -16.90 -22.41
CA PHE A 214 0.84 -15.75 -22.39
C PHE A 214 2.29 -16.17 -22.59
N VAL A 215 3.05 -15.29 -23.25
CA VAL A 215 4.49 -15.44 -23.49
C VAL A 215 5.28 -14.60 -22.48
N MET A 216 6.55 -14.98 -22.26
CA MET A 216 7.45 -14.26 -21.36
C MET A 216 7.60 -12.78 -21.74
N GLU A 217 7.67 -12.48 -23.03
CA GLU A 217 7.81 -11.10 -23.54
C GLU A 217 6.59 -10.23 -23.18
N GLU A 218 5.39 -10.80 -23.22
CA GLU A 218 4.15 -10.10 -22.83
C GLU A 218 4.15 -9.81 -21.33
N LEU A 219 4.59 -10.78 -20.52
CA LEU A 219 4.72 -10.59 -19.07
C LEU A 219 5.74 -9.48 -18.76
N GLU A 220 6.89 -9.47 -19.43
CA GLU A 220 7.91 -8.44 -19.22
C GLU A 220 7.47 -7.07 -19.73
N GLY A 221 6.77 -7.01 -20.86
CA GLY A 221 6.13 -5.80 -21.37
C GLY A 221 5.13 -5.24 -20.35
N ALA A 222 4.24 -6.08 -19.82
CA ALA A 222 3.27 -5.70 -18.81
C ALA A 222 3.96 -5.18 -17.53
N LEU A 223 4.98 -5.89 -17.02
CA LEU A 223 5.72 -5.49 -15.82
C LEU A 223 6.43 -4.13 -15.99
N LYS A 224 6.86 -3.75 -17.20
CA LYS A 224 7.46 -2.43 -17.47
C LYS A 224 6.44 -1.29 -17.48
N VAL A 225 5.21 -1.56 -17.91
CA VAL A 225 4.12 -0.57 -17.96
C VAL A 225 3.49 -0.34 -16.57
N MET A 226 3.66 -1.28 -15.65
CA MET A 226 3.11 -1.18 -14.30
C MET A 226 3.62 0.06 -13.55
N GLN A 227 2.70 0.79 -12.95
CA GLN A 227 3.03 1.97 -12.15
C GLN A 227 3.46 1.57 -10.75
N ASN A 228 4.62 2.09 -10.33
CA ASN A 228 5.14 1.93 -8.97
C ASN A 228 4.35 2.80 -7.97
N GLY A 229 4.36 2.41 -6.69
CA GLY A 229 3.73 3.14 -5.59
C GLY A 229 2.22 2.96 -5.50
N ARG A 230 1.66 1.97 -6.21
CA ARG A 230 0.24 1.61 -6.11
C ARG A 230 0.01 0.75 -4.85
N SER A 231 -1.20 0.85 -4.31
CA SER A 231 -1.58 0.09 -3.11
C SER A 231 -1.53 -1.41 -3.41
N PRO A 232 -0.93 -2.23 -2.52
CA PRO A 232 -0.95 -3.67 -2.68
C PRO A 232 -2.38 -4.22 -2.59
N GLY A 233 -2.59 -5.38 -3.22
CA GLY A 233 -3.81 -6.16 -3.08
C GLY A 233 -3.93 -6.81 -1.69
N PRO A 234 -4.98 -7.63 -1.47
CA PRO A 234 -5.16 -8.40 -0.23
C PRO A 234 -4.04 -9.43 0.01
N ASP A 235 -3.25 -9.72 -1.02
CA ASP A 235 -2.06 -10.55 -1.00
C ASP A 235 -0.82 -9.83 -0.46
N ASN A 236 -0.90 -8.52 -0.25
CA ASN A 236 0.18 -7.67 0.22
C ASN A 236 1.42 -7.69 -0.71
N ILE A 237 1.24 -8.10 -1.97
CA ILE A 237 2.26 -8.05 -3.01
C ILE A 237 2.11 -6.69 -3.72
N THR A 238 3.24 -6.05 -3.96
CA THR A 238 3.30 -4.71 -4.59
C THR A 238 3.89 -4.81 -5.98
N ASN A 239 3.57 -3.83 -6.81
CA ASN A 239 4.05 -3.77 -8.19
C ASN A 239 5.58 -3.77 -8.26
N GLU A 240 6.25 -3.09 -7.32
CA GLU A 240 7.70 -3.06 -7.20
C GLU A 240 8.29 -4.44 -6.94
N LEU A 241 7.64 -5.24 -6.07
CA LEU A 241 8.10 -6.60 -5.84
C LEU A 241 8.00 -7.39 -7.13
N LEU A 242 6.85 -7.38 -7.82
CA LEU A 242 6.63 -8.11 -9.08
C LEU A 242 7.62 -7.72 -10.19
N ALA A 243 7.91 -6.43 -10.33
CA ALA A 243 8.84 -5.93 -11.35
C ALA A 243 10.27 -6.46 -11.17
N HIS A 244 10.72 -6.63 -9.91
CA HIS A 244 12.09 -7.02 -9.57
C HIS A 244 12.32 -8.52 -9.34
N HIS A 245 11.40 -9.39 -9.77
CA HIS A 245 11.59 -10.85 -9.65
C HIS A 245 12.73 -11.37 -10.52
N GLY A 246 13.36 -12.44 -10.04
CA GLY A 246 14.29 -13.23 -10.84
C GLY A 246 13.58 -13.96 -11.99
N PHE A 247 14.38 -14.45 -12.94
CA PHE A 247 13.87 -15.04 -14.18
C PHE A 247 13.08 -16.33 -13.92
N GLN A 248 13.53 -17.18 -13.00
CA GLN A 248 12.83 -18.43 -12.67
C GLN A 248 11.49 -18.13 -11.99
N ALA A 249 11.46 -17.16 -11.09
CA ALA A 249 10.24 -16.73 -10.42
C ALA A 249 9.22 -16.18 -11.43
N LYS A 250 9.66 -15.36 -12.41
CA LYS A 250 8.81 -14.89 -13.51
C LYS A 250 8.26 -16.03 -14.37
N ARG A 251 9.09 -17.03 -14.72
CA ARG A 251 8.61 -18.23 -15.43
C ARG A 251 7.54 -18.99 -14.65
N LYS A 252 7.67 -19.05 -13.33
CA LYS A 252 6.68 -19.69 -12.46
C LYS A 252 5.38 -18.90 -12.39
N ILE A 253 5.45 -17.57 -12.32
CA ILE A 253 4.27 -16.70 -12.41
C ILE A 253 3.56 -16.89 -13.75
N LEU A 254 4.31 -16.91 -14.86
CA LEU A 254 3.76 -17.13 -16.20
C LEU A 254 3.05 -18.48 -16.31
N GLY A 255 3.69 -19.55 -15.83
CA GLY A 255 3.09 -20.88 -15.80
C GLY A 255 1.79 -20.91 -14.99
N LEU A 256 1.72 -20.20 -13.87
CA LEU A 256 0.53 -20.11 -13.05
C LEU A 256 -0.62 -19.39 -13.79
N PHE A 257 -0.33 -18.27 -14.48
CA PHE A 257 -1.33 -17.55 -15.27
C PHE A 257 -1.87 -18.38 -16.43
N ASN A 258 -0.99 -19.03 -17.19
CA ASN A 258 -1.39 -19.85 -18.33
C ASN A 258 -2.23 -21.06 -17.89
N PHE A 259 -1.86 -21.68 -16.77
CA PHE A 259 -2.64 -22.77 -16.19
C PHE A 259 -4.00 -22.29 -15.66
N SER A 260 -4.06 -21.10 -15.06
CA SER A 260 -5.31 -20.50 -14.58
C SER A 260 -6.30 -20.23 -15.72
N ILE A 261 -5.81 -19.80 -16.89
CA ILE A 261 -6.63 -19.59 -18.09
C ILE A 261 -7.20 -20.93 -18.59
N GLN A 262 -6.35 -21.95 -18.71
CA GLN A 262 -6.77 -23.28 -19.19
C GLN A 262 -7.82 -23.94 -18.29
N VAL A 263 -7.73 -23.76 -16.97
CA VAL A 263 -8.67 -24.35 -16.00
C VAL A 263 -9.94 -23.51 -15.80
N GLY A 264 -9.97 -22.27 -16.29
CA GLY A 264 -11.16 -21.40 -16.21
C GLY A 264 -11.55 -21.00 -14.79
N ARG A 265 -10.61 -20.93 -13.85
CA ARG A 265 -10.88 -20.47 -12.46
C ARG A 265 -10.70 -18.96 -12.32
N GLN A 266 -11.79 -18.28 -11.98
CA GLN A 266 -11.85 -16.87 -11.58
C GLN A 266 -11.97 -16.75 -10.05
N ASP A 267 -10.87 -16.87 -9.31
CA ASP A 267 -10.84 -16.57 -7.86
C ASP A 267 -10.01 -15.31 -7.54
N TRP A 268 -9.92 -14.35 -8.47
CA TRP A 268 -9.36 -13.01 -8.22
C TRP A 268 -10.38 -12.02 -7.64
N SER A 269 -11.41 -12.53 -6.96
CA SER A 269 -12.38 -11.69 -6.24
C SER A 269 -11.83 -11.32 -4.86
N PRO A 270 -11.85 -10.04 -4.45
CA PRO A 270 -11.77 -9.74 -3.03
C PRO A 270 -12.93 -10.48 -2.35
N GLN A 271 -12.65 -11.19 -1.25
CA GLN A 271 -13.66 -11.80 -0.39
C GLN A 271 -14.52 -10.70 0.26
N ILE A 272 -15.33 -10.01 -0.52
CA ILE A 272 -16.50 -9.28 -0.05
C ILE A 272 -17.56 -10.35 0.13
N GLY A 273 -17.81 -10.70 1.39
CA GLY A 273 -18.55 -11.87 1.80
C GLY A 273 -19.88 -12.02 1.07
N ARG A 274 -19.95 -12.98 0.13
CA ARG A 274 -21.17 -13.72 -0.13
C ARG A 274 -21.34 -14.75 0.98
N LYS A 275 -21.68 -14.29 2.20
CA LYS A 275 -22.41 -15.16 3.11
C LYS A 275 -23.81 -15.30 2.49
N ARG A 276 -24.08 -16.48 1.92
CA ARG A 276 -25.45 -16.91 1.68
C ARG A 276 -26.18 -16.78 3.02
N PHE A 277 -27.12 -15.86 3.12
CA PHE A 277 -28.08 -15.86 4.21
C PHE A 277 -28.93 -17.12 4.01
N SER A 278 -28.57 -18.21 4.68
CA SER A 278 -29.46 -19.33 4.87
C SER A 278 -30.54 -18.88 5.85
N SER A 279 -31.72 -18.59 5.29
CA SER A 279 -32.96 -18.46 6.03
C SER A 279 -33.27 -19.80 6.70
N GLN A 280 -32.94 -19.93 7.98
CA GLN A 280 -33.54 -20.91 8.87
C GLN A 280 -34.38 -20.14 9.88
N TYR A 281 -35.59 -19.81 9.47
CA TYR A 281 -36.73 -19.71 10.38
C TYR A 281 -37.79 -20.64 9.80
N SER A 282 -37.96 -21.79 10.43
CA SER A 282 -39.12 -22.66 10.25
C SER A 282 -39.67 -22.93 11.64
N LYS A 283 -40.84 -22.32 11.90
CA LYS A 283 -41.80 -22.52 12.99
C LYS A 283 -41.28 -22.46 14.43
#